data_AF-A0A413FHS2-F1
#
_entry.id   AF-A0A413FHS2-F1
#
_cell.length_a   1.000
_cell.length_b   1.000
_cell.length_c   1.000
_cell.angle_alpha   90.00
_cell.angle_beta   90.00
_cell.angle_gamma   90.00
#
_symmetry.space_group_name_H-M   'P 1'
#
loop_
_entity.id
_entity.type
_entity.pdbx_description
1 polymer ?
#
loop_
_entity_poly.entity_id
_entity_poly.type
_entity_poly.pdbx_seq_one_letter_code
_entity_poly.pdbx_strand_id
1 'polypeptide(L)'
;MRRKACGLLVLMLAVASVTACKTGRETGEENIAWETKDSADAQEKEAGEAEGAEDSPDAGVPENGEITGGAKTGSGAPDGSETAEPTTGAPQTTAAPAPDHQNPPLSDAGQSAMMKKYQEVLSGVFYDQVYPDGSSCDYDNYSSITINQFAVYDVDGDGQDELIIQFSTSSMAGMTESVYRYNAAADSVELELSEFPGAVYYDNGLALVGWSHNQGLAGDFWPYNVYQYNPETDEYEAVFSVDAWDRELADTDYDGNPYPADVDVNNDGIIFYIMPGGSYDTDHPVSLREYKSWYDSILGGASELKVPFQDLTEDNIRGVQ
;
A
#
# COMPACT_ATOMS: atom_id res chain seq x y z
N MET A 1 48.25 -8.00 -47.18
CA MET A 1 47.61 -9.32 -46.90
C MET A 1 46.70 -9.10 -45.71
N ARG A 2 45.38 -8.97 -45.89
CA ARG A 2 44.34 -10.03 -45.88
C ARG A 2 44.08 -10.64 -44.49
N ARG A 3 42.82 -10.44 -44.04
CA ARG A 3 41.93 -11.31 -43.21
C ARG A 3 42.12 -11.22 -41.68
N LYS A 4 41.12 -11.42 -40.82
CA LYS A 4 39.63 -11.40 -40.82
C LYS A 4 39.24 -11.65 -39.33
N ALA A 5 38.20 -10.95 -38.86
CA ALA A 5 37.06 -11.40 -38.04
C ALA A 5 37.18 -11.99 -36.60
N CYS A 6 36.24 -11.48 -35.78
CA CYS A 6 35.36 -12.12 -34.78
C CYS A 6 35.82 -12.40 -33.34
N GLY A 7 35.00 -11.92 -32.39
CA GLY A 7 34.95 -12.39 -31.00
C GLY A 7 34.31 -11.40 -30.04
N LEU A 8 32.98 -11.41 -29.96
CA LEU A 8 32.11 -10.65 -29.05
C LEU A 8 32.12 -11.26 -27.64
N LEU A 9 32.30 -10.46 -26.58
CA LEU A 9 31.49 -10.55 -25.36
C LEU A 9 31.63 -9.26 -24.56
N VAL A 10 30.52 -8.57 -24.36
CA VAL A 10 30.38 -7.36 -23.53
C VAL A 10 30.11 -7.83 -22.10
N LEU A 11 30.97 -7.44 -21.17
CA LEU A 11 30.66 -7.36 -19.76
C LEU A 11 31.07 -5.94 -19.33
N MET A 12 30.10 -5.02 -19.29
CA MET A 12 30.33 -3.71 -18.67
C MET A 12 30.29 -3.87 -17.16
N LEU A 13 31.47 -4.03 -16.57
CA LEU A 13 31.79 -3.37 -15.30
C LEU A 13 31.85 -1.85 -15.56
N ALA A 14 31.10 -1.07 -14.79
CA ALA A 14 31.40 0.33 -14.49
C ALA A 14 31.32 0.44 -12.96
N VAL A 15 32.41 0.17 -12.24
CA VAL A 15 33.44 1.14 -11.82
C VAL A 15 32.87 2.21 -10.90
N ALA A 16 32.92 1.89 -9.60
CA ALA A 16 32.96 2.89 -8.54
C ALA A 16 34.24 3.74 -8.71
N SER A 17 34.08 5.06 -8.64
CA SER A 17 35.18 5.97 -8.33
C SER A 17 34.68 6.98 -7.32
N VAL A 18 35.19 6.82 -6.10
CA VAL A 18 35.01 7.72 -4.98
C VAL A 18 35.69 9.06 -5.31
N THR A 19 34.94 10.16 -5.22
CA THR A 19 35.50 11.46 -4.87
C THR A 19 34.53 12.14 -3.92
N ALA A 20 34.96 12.31 -2.68
CA ALA A 20 34.22 13.00 -1.65
C ALA A 20 34.21 14.51 -1.90
N CYS A 21 33.02 15.12 -1.94
CA CYS A 21 32.80 16.47 -1.41
C CYS A 21 31.29 16.75 -1.20
N LYS A 22 30.86 16.59 0.06
CA LYS A 22 29.91 17.42 0.81
C LYS A 22 28.57 17.87 0.16
N THR A 23 27.50 17.45 0.85
CA THR A 23 26.19 18.11 1.08
C THR A 23 25.06 17.76 0.11
N GLY A 24 24.01 17.12 0.63
CA GLY A 24 22.73 16.92 -0.05
C GLY A 24 22.07 15.63 0.43
N ARG A 25 20.88 15.76 1.00
CA ARG A 25 20.11 14.76 1.74
C ARG A 25 19.40 13.81 0.76
N GLU A 26 19.53 12.50 0.99
CA GLU A 26 18.86 11.45 0.20
C GLU A 26 17.34 11.51 0.41
N THR A 27 16.61 11.58 -0.70
CA THR A 27 15.16 11.32 -0.78
C THR A 27 14.99 9.81 -0.95
N GLY A 28 14.30 9.17 -0.01
CA GLY A 28 13.98 7.75 -0.08
C GLY A 28 12.85 7.52 -1.07
N GLU A 29 13.15 6.89 -2.19
CA GLU A 29 12.20 6.13 -2.99
C GLU A 29 12.40 4.66 -2.60
N GLU A 30 11.58 4.16 -1.68
CA GLU A 30 11.51 2.73 -1.38
C GLU A 30 10.29 2.16 -2.10
N ASN A 31 10.54 1.64 -3.30
CA ASN A 31 9.55 0.93 -4.10
C ASN A 31 9.10 -0.33 -3.34
N ILE A 32 7.79 -0.58 -3.32
CA ILE A 32 7.11 -1.69 -2.63
C ILE A 32 7.32 -3.04 -3.35
N ALA A 33 8.55 -3.32 -3.78
CA ALA A 33 8.94 -4.60 -4.35
C ALA A 33 9.89 -5.29 -3.36
N TRP A 34 9.34 -6.15 -2.49
CA TRP A 34 10.17 -7.03 -1.69
C TRP A 34 10.75 -8.13 -2.60
N GLU A 35 12.05 -8.08 -2.89
CA GLU A 35 12.80 -9.25 -3.35
C GLU A 35 13.51 -9.87 -2.12
N THR A 36 13.01 -11.00 -1.62
CA THR A 36 13.72 -11.73 -0.55
C THR A 36 14.98 -12.38 -1.12
N LYS A 37 16.13 -11.94 -0.61
CA LYS A 37 17.44 -12.53 -0.84
C LYS A 37 17.53 -13.93 -0.17
N ASP A 38 18.32 -14.80 -0.79
CA ASP A 38 18.78 -16.11 -0.30
C ASP A 38 17.87 -17.34 -0.53
N SER A 39 17.85 -17.77 -1.80
CA SER A 39 17.74 -19.20 -2.16
C SER A 39 19.07 -19.73 -2.69
N ALA A 40 20.14 -19.60 -1.89
CA ALA A 40 21.41 -20.30 -2.15
C ALA A 40 22.25 -20.33 -0.87
N ASP A 41 22.05 -21.36 -0.03
CA ASP A 41 23.12 -22.08 0.68
C ASP A 41 22.51 -23.03 1.74
N ALA A 42 21.91 -24.11 1.26
CA ALA A 42 21.63 -25.27 2.10
C ALA A 42 22.71 -26.34 1.85
N GLN A 43 23.84 -26.25 2.54
CA GLN A 43 24.66 -27.44 2.84
C GLN A 43 25.74 -27.19 3.92
N GLU A 44 25.73 -28.07 4.93
CA GLU A 44 26.74 -28.32 6.00
C GLU A 44 26.77 -27.29 7.16
N LYS A 45 26.74 -27.64 8.46
CA LYS A 45 27.22 -28.83 9.19
C LYS A 45 26.70 -28.85 10.65
N GLU A 46 26.55 -30.06 11.19
CA GLU A 46 26.27 -30.38 12.60
C GLU A 46 27.48 -30.20 13.55
N ALA A 47 27.15 -30.25 14.86
CA ALA A 47 27.93 -30.47 16.11
C ALA A 47 28.25 -29.19 16.92
N GLY A 48 28.03 -29.10 18.24
CA GLY A 48 27.52 -30.00 19.28
C GLY A 48 27.71 -29.37 20.68
N GLU A 49 26.97 -29.87 21.69
CA GLU A 49 27.20 -29.83 23.17
C GLU A 49 27.30 -28.47 23.92
N ALA A 50 27.11 -28.32 25.23
CA ALA A 50 26.14 -28.73 26.26
C ALA A 50 26.55 -28.04 27.60
N GLU A 51 25.57 -27.70 28.44
CA GLU A 51 25.58 -27.61 29.93
C GLU A 51 25.93 -26.33 30.74
N GLY A 52 25.09 -26.11 31.79
CA GLY A 52 25.36 -25.42 33.07
C GLY A 52 24.34 -24.32 33.45
N ALA A 53 23.21 -24.56 34.17
CA ALA A 53 23.02 -24.66 35.65
C ALA A 53 23.70 -23.52 36.45
N GLU A 54 23.14 -22.83 37.46
CA GLU A 54 21.91 -22.85 38.26
C GLU A 54 21.88 -21.55 39.12
N ASP A 55 20.73 -21.29 39.75
CA ASP A 55 20.52 -20.65 41.08
C ASP A 55 19.94 -19.22 41.19
N SER A 56 18.80 -19.15 41.88
CA SER A 56 18.10 -17.98 42.45
C SER A 56 18.45 -17.91 43.96
N PRO A 57 17.70 -17.27 44.89
CA PRO A 57 16.69 -16.20 44.83
C PRO A 57 16.99 -15.06 45.83
N ASP A 58 16.18 -14.01 45.90
CA ASP A 58 15.50 -13.60 47.16
C ASP A 58 14.50 -12.44 46.93
N ALA A 59 13.54 -12.38 47.84
CA ALA A 59 12.20 -11.84 47.80
C ALA A 59 12.02 -10.34 48.07
N GLY A 60 10.77 -9.88 47.88
CA GLY A 60 10.30 -8.65 48.51
C GLY A 60 8.94 -8.16 48.02
N VAL A 61 7.85 -8.87 48.37
CA VAL A 61 6.49 -8.31 48.39
C VAL A 61 6.20 -7.79 49.80
N PRO A 62 5.43 -6.69 49.94
CA PRO A 62 4.34 -6.75 50.89
C PRO A 62 3.01 -6.28 50.30
N GLU A 63 1.97 -7.03 50.67
CA GLU A 63 0.55 -6.80 50.46
C GLU A 63 -0.05 -6.16 51.73
N ASN A 64 -1.06 -5.28 51.57
CA ASN A 64 -2.36 -5.28 52.28
C ASN A 64 -2.98 -3.89 52.49
N GLY A 65 -4.29 -3.77 52.23
CA GLY A 65 -5.14 -2.68 52.73
C GLY A 65 -6.50 -2.50 52.05
N GLU A 66 -7.53 -3.19 52.56
CA GLU A 66 -8.94 -3.26 52.15
C GLU A 66 -9.81 -1.96 52.21
N ILE A 67 -10.71 -1.83 51.21
CA ILE A 67 -12.19 -1.66 51.21
C ILE A 67 -12.88 -0.37 51.77
N THR A 68 -13.74 0.27 50.95
CA THR A 68 -15.24 0.34 51.10
C THR A 68 -15.94 1.34 50.14
N GLY A 69 -17.09 0.92 49.56
CA GLY A 69 -18.22 1.76 49.08
C GLY A 69 -18.33 1.90 47.55
N GLY A 70 -19.19 1.18 46.82
CA GLY A 70 -20.66 1.31 46.75
C GLY A 70 -21.05 2.42 45.74
N ALA A 71 -21.62 2.18 44.55
CA ALA A 71 -22.98 1.69 44.34
C ALA A 71 -23.29 1.27 42.88
N LYS A 72 -24.24 0.35 42.76
CA LYS A 72 -25.04 -0.10 41.60
C LYS A 72 -25.53 1.03 40.68
N THR A 73 -25.64 0.71 39.37
CA THR A 73 -26.92 0.43 38.69
C THR A 73 -26.70 -0.30 37.36
N GLY A 74 -27.41 -1.42 37.17
CA GLY A 74 -27.58 -2.14 35.88
C GLY A 74 -28.41 -1.31 34.88
N SER A 75 -28.71 -1.79 33.67
CA SER A 75 -29.17 -3.12 33.31
C SER A 75 -29.32 -3.21 31.79
N GLY A 76 -29.19 -4.41 31.21
CA GLY A 76 -30.05 -4.82 30.10
C GLY A 76 -29.36 -5.37 28.85
N ALA A 77 -28.90 -6.61 28.92
CA ALA A 77 -28.93 -7.52 27.77
C ALA A 77 -30.37 -8.03 27.54
N PRO A 78 -30.68 -8.51 26.33
CA PRO A 78 -31.36 -9.80 26.26
C PRO A 78 -30.60 -10.80 25.38
N ASP A 79 -30.53 -12.00 25.95
CA ASP A 79 -30.22 -13.28 25.33
C ASP A 79 -31.34 -13.70 24.37
N GLY A 80 -30.98 -14.44 23.32
CA GLY A 80 -31.87 -14.85 22.24
C GLY A 80 -31.19 -15.80 21.26
N SER A 81 -30.76 -16.95 21.76
CA SER A 81 -30.34 -18.13 20.99
C SER A 81 -31.47 -18.62 20.06
N GLU A 82 -31.23 -18.66 18.75
CA GLU A 82 -31.91 -19.57 17.83
C GLU A 82 -30.89 -20.25 16.91
N THR A 83 -30.88 -21.58 16.99
CA THR A 83 -30.04 -22.50 16.23
C THR A 83 -30.72 -22.78 14.89
N ALA A 84 -30.01 -22.56 13.78
CA ALA A 84 -30.43 -23.03 12.45
C ALA A 84 -29.25 -23.74 11.75
N GLU A 85 -29.52 -24.96 11.28
CA GLU A 85 -28.60 -25.86 10.58
C GLU A 85 -28.12 -25.29 9.22
N PRO A 86 -26.92 -25.65 8.73
CA PRO A 86 -26.44 -25.19 7.45
C PRO A 86 -27.01 -26.04 6.31
N THR A 87 -27.84 -25.45 5.46
CA THR A 87 -28.24 -26.07 4.19
C THR A 87 -27.16 -25.84 3.13
N THR A 88 -26.70 -26.94 2.57
CA THR A 88 -25.78 -27.05 1.46
C THR A 88 -26.47 -26.61 0.17
N GLY A 89 -25.85 -25.71 -0.60
CA GLY A 89 -26.36 -25.33 -1.91
C GLY A 89 -25.57 -24.21 -2.56
N ALA A 90 -24.44 -24.55 -3.18
CA ALA A 90 -23.76 -23.66 -4.11
C ALA A 90 -24.60 -23.47 -5.39
N PRO A 91 -24.84 -22.24 -5.85
CA PRO A 91 -25.04 -21.99 -7.26
C PRO A 91 -23.68 -21.68 -7.89
N GLN A 92 -23.19 -22.61 -8.71
CA GLN A 92 -22.17 -22.27 -9.70
C GLN A 92 -22.80 -21.32 -10.70
N THR A 93 -22.60 -20.02 -10.49
CA THR A 93 -22.80 -19.03 -11.55
C THR A 93 -21.49 -18.98 -12.32
N THR A 94 -21.45 -19.62 -13.48
CA THR A 94 -20.49 -19.27 -14.52
C THR A 94 -20.63 -17.77 -14.79
N ALA A 95 -19.67 -16.97 -14.30
CA ALA A 95 -19.59 -15.56 -14.62
C ALA A 95 -19.48 -15.43 -16.14
N ALA A 96 -20.44 -14.76 -16.75
CA ALA A 96 -20.27 -14.22 -18.09
C ALA A 96 -19.07 -13.26 -18.06
N PRO A 97 -18.31 -13.12 -19.16
CA PRO A 97 -17.29 -12.08 -19.22
C PRO A 97 -17.95 -10.73 -18.90
N ALA A 98 -17.35 -9.97 -17.99
CA ALA A 98 -17.75 -8.60 -17.72
C ALA A 98 -17.80 -7.82 -19.05
N PRO A 99 -18.75 -6.90 -19.25
CA PRO A 99 -18.75 -6.08 -20.43
C PRO A 99 -17.45 -5.26 -20.47
N ASP A 100 -16.91 -5.09 -21.68
CA ASP A 100 -15.77 -4.21 -21.93
C ASP A 100 -16.26 -2.77 -21.75
N HIS A 101 -16.19 -2.27 -20.51
CA HIS A 101 -16.58 -0.92 -20.11
C HIS A 101 -15.41 0.03 -20.30
N GLN A 102 -14.84 0.05 -21.51
CA GLN A 102 -13.94 1.13 -21.88
C GLN A 102 -14.78 2.40 -22.05
N ASN A 103 -14.41 3.47 -21.35
CA ASN A 103 -14.97 4.77 -21.63
C ASN A 103 -14.65 5.11 -23.09
N PRO A 104 -15.63 5.54 -23.89
CA PRO A 104 -15.37 5.82 -25.29
C PRO A 104 -14.31 6.91 -25.37
N PRO A 105 -13.26 6.75 -26.21
CA PRO A 105 -12.19 7.73 -26.31
C PRO A 105 -12.75 9.13 -26.55
N LEU A 106 -12.26 10.10 -25.79
CA LEU A 106 -12.66 11.49 -25.94
C LEU A 106 -12.34 11.96 -27.37
N SER A 107 -13.24 12.78 -27.94
CA SER A 107 -12.91 13.52 -29.17
C SER A 107 -11.74 14.49 -28.92
N ASP A 108 -11.05 14.96 -29.96
CA ASP A 108 -9.98 15.97 -29.81
C ASP A 108 -10.40 17.19 -28.98
N ALA A 109 -11.66 17.63 -29.14
CA ALA A 109 -12.23 18.73 -28.37
C ALA A 109 -12.48 18.35 -26.90
N GLY A 110 -12.86 17.10 -26.64
CA GLY A 110 -13.01 16.54 -25.30
C GLY A 110 -11.67 16.40 -24.59
N GLN A 111 -10.65 15.87 -25.27
CA GLN A 111 -9.28 15.80 -24.76
C GLN A 111 -8.75 17.19 -24.39
N SER A 112 -8.95 18.17 -25.28
CA SER A 112 -8.55 19.56 -25.01
C SER A 112 -9.28 20.17 -23.80
N ALA A 113 -10.55 19.82 -23.61
CA ALA A 113 -11.35 20.29 -22.47
C ALA A 113 -10.89 19.64 -21.15
N MET A 114 -10.61 18.33 -21.17
CA MET A 114 -10.04 17.58 -20.06
C MET A 114 -8.70 18.17 -19.61
N MET A 115 -7.75 18.34 -20.52
CA MET A 115 -6.43 18.91 -20.20
C MET A 115 -6.53 20.33 -19.63
N LYS A 116 -7.45 21.15 -20.16
CA LYS A 116 -7.74 22.47 -19.60
C LYS A 116 -8.34 22.37 -18.19
N LYS A 117 -9.22 21.42 -17.93
CA LYS A 117 -9.79 21.20 -16.60
C LYS A 117 -8.73 20.76 -15.59
N TYR A 118 -7.84 19.86 -15.98
CA TYR A 118 -6.73 19.43 -15.13
C TYR A 118 -5.77 20.57 -14.82
N GLN A 119 -5.46 21.42 -15.80
CA GLN A 119 -4.69 22.63 -15.55
C GLN A 119 -5.40 23.59 -14.57
N GLU A 120 -6.73 23.74 -14.67
CA GLU A 120 -7.53 24.53 -13.71
C GLU A 120 -7.43 23.96 -12.29
N VAL A 121 -7.57 22.63 -12.13
CA VAL A 121 -7.45 21.94 -10.84
C VAL A 121 -6.05 22.12 -10.24
N LEU A 122 -5.01 21.83 -11.02
CA LEU A 122 -3.62 21.97 -10.57
C LEU A 122 -3.28 23.42 -10.18
N SER A 123 -3.83 24.41 -10.90
CA SER A 123 -3.69 25.81 -10.54
C SER A 123 -4.36 26.13 -9.20
N GLY A 124 -5.54 25.56 -8.93
CA GLY A 124 -6.22 25.68 -7.64
C GLY A 124 -5.39 25.08 -6.50
N VAL A 125 -4.85 23.87 -6.68
CA VAL A 125 -3.96 23.25 -5.69
C VAL A 125 -2.71 24.09 -5.47
N PHE A 126 -2.07 24.59 -6.53
CA PHE A 126 -0.80 25.31 -6.44
C PHE A 126 -0.94 26.73 -5.84
N TYR A 127 -1.91 27.51 -6.31
CA TYR A 127 -2.05 28.92 -5.91
C TYR A 127 -3.00 29.12 -4.74
N ASP A 128 -4.12 28.40 -4.74
CA ASP A 128 -5.21 28.59 -3.79
C ASP A 128 -5.18 27.53 -2.67
N GLN A 129 -4.39 26.46 -2.83
CA GLN A 129 -4.22 25.38 -1.85
C GLN A 129 -5.53 24.66 -1.54
N VAL A 130 -6.34 24.46 -2.59
CA VAL A 130 -7.62 23.77 -2.51
C VAL A 130 -7.74 22.65 -3.54
N TYR A 131 -8.42 21.58 -3.14
CA TYR A 131 -8.87 20.51 -4.02
C TYR A 131 -10.09 20.94 -4.85
N PRO A 132 -10.48 20.16 -5.88
CA PRO A 132 -11.63 20.48 -6.74
C PRO A 132 -12.96 20.68 -6.00
N ASP A 133 -13.15 20.02 -4.86
CA ASP A 133 -14.34 20.15 -4.01
C ASP A 133 -14.30 21.41 -3.12
N GLY A 134 -13.21 22.17 -3.16
CA GLY A 134 -12.97 23.37 -2.37
C GLY A 134 -12.41 23.10 -0.96
N SER A 135 -12.13 21.84 -0.62
CA SER A 135 -11.44 21.49 0.62
C SER A 135 -9.97 21.95 0.60
N SER A 136 -9.41 22.19 1.78
CA SER A 136 -8.02 22.61 1.97
C SER A 136 -7.05 21.47 1.69
N CYS A 137 -5.94 21.74 1.01
CA CYS A 137 -4.80 20.80 0.91
C CYS A 137 -3.99 20.69 2.22
N ASP A 138 -4.34 21.48 3.23
CA ASP A 138 -3.67 21.55 4.53
C ASP A 138 -2.14 21.74 4.40
N TYR A 139 -1.76 22.59 3.43
CA TYR A 139 -0.36 22.92 3.16
C TYR A 139 0.33 23.51 4.39
N ASP A 140 1.40 22.87 4.85
CA ASP A 140 2.06 23.21 6.12
C ASP A 140 3.04 24.39 6.02
N ASN A 141 3.43 24.75 4.79
CA ASN A 141 4.38 25.81 4.45
C ASN A 141 5.80 25.62 5.06
N TYR A 142 6.18 24.40 5.43
CA TYR A 142 7.54 24.07 5.89
C TYR A 142 8.49 23.78 4.74
N SER A 143 7.99 23.15 3.68
CA SER A 143 8.69 22.88 2.43
C SER A 143 7.97 23.55 1.26
N SER A 144 8.66 23.75 0.14
CA SER A 144 8.03 24.34 -1.04
C SER A 144 6.94 23.42 -1.58
N ILE A 145 5.75 23.96 -1.86
CA ILE A 145 4.67 23.26 -2.57
C ILE A 145 5.10 22.64 -3.90
N THR A 146 6.20 23.12 -4.50
CA THR A 146 6.73 22.60 -5.76
C THR A 146 7.30 21.19 -5.69
N ILE A 147 7.55 20.65 -4.48
CA ILE A 147 8.04 19.27 -4.32
C ILE A 147 6.91 18.23 -4.41
N ASN A 148 5.65 18.66 -4.32
CA ASN A 148 4.52 17.80 -4.62
C ASN A 148 4.57 17.41 -6.09
N GLN A 149 3.90 16.32 -6.46
CA GLN A 149 3.97 15.79 -7.81
C GLN A 149 2.58 15.58 -8.39
N PHE A 150 2.50 15.52 -9.70
CA PHE A 150 1.29 15.14 -10.40
C PHE A 150 1.61 14.40 -11.70
N ALA A 151 0.62 13.68 -12.22
CA ALA A 151 0.67 13.04 -13.54
C ALA A 151 -0.70 13.15 -14.21
N VAL A 152 -0.71 13.04 -15.54
CA VAL A 152 -1.93 12.78 -16.32
C VAL A 152 -1.69 11.48 -17.06
N TYR A 153 -2.38 10.41 -16.64
CA TYR A 153 -2.09 9.04 -17.08
C TYR A 153 -3.24 8.10 -16.76
N ASP A 154 -3.62 7.24 -17.71
CA ASP A 154 -4.55 6.12 -17.55
C ASP A 154 -4.01 5.09 -16.52
N VAL A 155 -4.45 5.19 -15.26
CA VAL A 155 -4.01 4.31 -14.16
C VAL A 155 -4.95 3.15 -13.90
N ASP A 156 -6.22 3.25 -14.30
CA ASP A 156 -7.22 2.20 -14.08
C ASP A 156 -7.50 1.33 -15.32
N GLY A 157 -7.04 1.73 -16.50
CA GLY A 157 -7.14 1.00 -17.75
C GLY A 157 -8.47 1.21 -18.49
N ASP A 158 -9.26 2.24 -18.14
CA ASP A 158 -10.55 2.52 -18.78
C ASP A 158 -10.43 3.19 -20.17
N GLY A 159 -9.23 3.66 -20.52
CA GLY A 159 -8.88 4.31 -21.78
C GLY A 159 -8.97 5.85 -21.77
N GLN A 160 -9.27 6.46 -20.63
CA GLN A 160 -9.13 7.90 -20.35
C GLN A 160 -7.86 8.11 -19.52
N ASP A 161 -7.27 9.32 -19.58
CA ASP A 161 -6.18 9.65 -18.66
C ASP A 161 -6.75 10.33 -17.41
N GLU A 162 -6.39 9.87 -16.22
CA GLU A 162 -6.76 10.51 -14.96
C GLU A 162 -5.75 11.60 -14.59
N LEU A 163 -6.19 12.56 -13.77
CA LEU A 163 -5.28 13.45 -13.06
C LEU A 163 -4.91 12.85 -11.70
N ILE A 164 -3.64 12.52 -11.52
CA ILE A 164 -3.08 12.04 -10.26
C ILE A 164 -2.32 13.18 -9.59
N ILE A 165 -2.57 13.44 -8.30
CA ILE A 165 -1.89 14.49 -7.51
C ILE A 165 -1.34 13.85 -6.23
N GLN A 166 -0.02 13.85 -6.07
CA GLN A 166 0.67 13.48 -4.83
C GLN A 166 1.01 14.73 -4.01
N PHE A 167 0.28 14.94 -2.93
CA PHE A 167 0.45 16.06 -2.00
C PHE A 167 1.06 15.57 -0.69
N SER A 168 2.36 15.84 -0.49
CA SER A 168 3.15 15.42 0.67
C SER A 168 3.59 16.59 1.56
N THR A 169 3.39 17.84 1.15
CA THR A 169 3.71 19.03 1.96
C THR A 169 2.61 19.40 2.95
N SER A 170 2.12 18.41 3.69
CA SER A 170 1.12 18.56 4.75
C SER A 170 1.57 17.78 5.99
N SER A 171 0.77 17.83 7.05
CA SER A 171 0.92 16.89 8.17
C SER A 171 0.82 15.44 7.67
N MET A 172 1.37 14.47 8.40
CA MET A 172 1.32 13.05 8.02
C MET A 172 -0.11 12.56 7.73
N ALA A 173 -1.09 13.03 8.51
CA ALA A 173 -2.51 12.68 8.32
C ALA A 173 -3.18 13.43 7.15
N GLY A 174 -2.58 14.53 6.69
CA GLY A 174 -3.07 15.33 5.56
C GLY A 174 -2.33 15.06 4.25
N MET A 175 -1.29 14.23 4.26
CA MET A 175 -0.66 13.78 3.02
C MET A 175 -1.64 12.91 2.25
N THR A 176 -1.78 13.15 0.95
CA THR A 176 -2.66 12.34 0.10
C THR A 176 -2.15 12.23 -1.33
N GLU A 177 -2.42 11.09 -1.95
CA GLU A 177 -2.49 10.93 -3.38
C GLU A 177 -3.95 10.81 -3.80
N SER A 178 -4.35 11.64 -4.77
CA SER A 178 -5.73 11.68 -5.28
C SER A 178 -5.75 11.40 -6.78
N VAL A 179 -6.69 10.56 -7.21
CA VAL A 179 -6.95 10.24 -8.62
C VAL A 179 -8.29 10.84 -9.03
N TYR A 180 -8.30 11.57 -10.15
CA TYR A 180 -9.47 12.27 -10.65
C TYR A 180 -9.74 11.98 -12.12
N ARG A 181 -10.91 11.42 -12.44
CA ARG A 181 -11.42 11.37 -13.82
C ARG A 181 -12.03 12.69 -14.27
N TYR A 182 -12.20 12.83 -15.59
CA TYR A 182 -12.89 13.97 -16.18
C TYR A 182 -14.32 13.61 -16.63
N ASN A 183 -15.30 14.28 -16.01
CA ASN A 183 -16.69 14.20 -16.44
C ASN A 183 -16.97 15.22 -17.55
N ALA A 184 -16.93 14.77 -18.80
CA ALA A 184 -17.20 15.60 -19.98
C ALA A 184 -18.62 16.18 -20.03
N ALA A 185 -19.61 15.53 -19.42
CA ALA A 185 -21.00 16.02 -19.41
C ALA A 185 -21.19 17.21 -18.47
N ALA A 186 -20.46 17.23 -17.36
CA ALA A 186 -20.50 18.29 -16.36
C ALA A 186 -19.37 19.33 -16.53
N ASP A 187 -18.37 19.05 -17.37
CA ASP A 187 -17.11 19.81 -17.43
C ASP A 187 -16.48 19.97 -16.02
N SER A 188 -16.37 18.85 -15.32
CA SER A 188 -15.84 18.76 -13.96
C SER A 188 -14.91 17.56 -13.81
N VAL A 189 -14.25 17.47 -12.66
CA VAL A 189 -13.54 16.26 -12.25
C VAL A 189 -14.28 15.56 -11.11
N GLU A 190 -14.14 14.24 -11.03
CA GLU A 190 -14.72 13.40 -9.99
C GLU A 190 -13.61 12.59 -9.34
N LEU A 191 -13.66 12.42 -8.02
CA LEU A 191 -12.62 11.73 -7.25
C LEU A 191 -12.86 10.21 -7.31
N GLU A 192 -11.80 9.46 -7.58
CA GLU A 192 -11.87 7.99 -7.71
C GLU A 192 -11.12 7.26 -6.60
N LEU A 193 -10.02 7.88 -6.14
CA LEU A 193 -9.20 7.41 -5.04
C LEU A 193 -8.64 8.62 -4.29
N SER A 194 -8.65 8.58 -2.96
CA SER A 194 -7.89 9.51 -2.11
C SER A 194 -7.33 8.74 -0.94
N GLU A 195 -6.03 8.50 -0.96
CA GLU A 195 -5.32 7.72 0.05
C GLU A 195 -3.95 8.31 0.35
N PHE A 196 -3.16 7.65 1.20
CA PHE A 196 -1.79 8.07 1.49
C PHE A 196 -0.90 8.07 0.22
N PRO A 197 0.07 8.99 0.05
CA PRO A 197 0.85 9.06 -1.18
C PRO A 197 1.75 7.84 -1.43
N GLY A 198 2.04 7.59 -2.71
CA GLY A 198 2.94 6.53 -3.13
C GLY A 198 2.20 5.27 -3.55
N ALA A 199 1.00 5.42 -4.13
CA ALA A 199 0.26 4.30 -4.65
C ALA A 199 1.02 3.62 -5.80
N VAL A 200 0.97 2.30 -5.83
CA VAL A 200 1.51 1.48 -6.93
C VAL A 200 0.36 0.91 -7.73
N TYR A 201 0.21 1.36 -8.96
CA TYR A 201 -0.85 0.95 -9.89
C TYR A 201 -0.40 -0.19 -10.80
N TYR A 202 -1.35 -1.03 -11.20
CA TYR A 202 -1.15 -2.15 -12.10
C TYR A 202 -2.13 -2.11 -13.26
N ASP A 203 -1.72 -2.67 -14.41
CA ASP A 203 -2.49 -2.70 -15.67
C ASP A 203 -3.78 -3.55 -15.64
N ASN A 204 -4.17 -4.06 -14.47
CA ASN A 204 -5.44 -4.75 -14.20
C ASN A 204 -6.38 -3.94 -13.28
N GLY A 205 -6.12 -2.65 -13.08
CA GLY A 205 -6.91 -1.77 -12.22
C GLY A 205 -6.66 -1.98 -10.72
N LEU A 206 -5.57 -2.65 -10.34
CA LEU A 206 -5.18 -2.80 -8.95
C LEU A 206 -4.32 -1.61 -8.51
N ALA A 207 -4.57 -1.09 -7.31
CA ALA A 207 -3.68 -0.13 -6.66
C ALA A 207 -3.30 -0.63 -5.26
N LEU A 208 -2.00 -0.61 -4.96
CA LEU A 208 -1.46 -0.92 -3.63
C LEU A 208 -1.03 0.37 -2.95
N VAL A 209 -1.55 0.64 -1.75
CA VAL A 209 -1.28 1.89 -1.03
C VAL A 209 -0.79 1.60 0.38
N GLY A 210 0.43 2.02 0.71
CA GLY A 210 0.97 1.90 2.06
C GLY A 210 0.18 2.71 3.07
N TRP A 211 0.09 2.23 4.31
CA TRP A 211 -0.53 3.02 5.39
C TRP A 211 0.31 4.24 5.73
N SER A 212 -0.32 5.27 6.31
CA SER A 212 0.41 6.45 6.80
C SER A 212 1.36 6.14 7.97
N HIS A 213 1.17 5.00 8.64
CA HIS A 213 1.97 4.57 9.77
C HIS A 213 2.20 3.06 9.74
N ASN A 214 3.40 2.64 10.11
CA ASN A 214 3.70 1.24 10.38
C ASN A 214 3.62 0.98 11.89
N GLN A 215 2.48 0.43 12.30
CA GLN A 215 2.19 0.07 13.69
C GLN A 215 2.14 -1.46 13.87
N GLY A 216 2.48 -2.20 12.82
CA GLY A 216 2.49 -3.66 12.82
C GLY A 216 3.69 -4.24 13.59
N LEU A 217 3.74 -5.56 13.62
CA LEU A 217 4.77 -6.31 14.35
C LEU A 217 5.87 -6.86 13.42
N ALA A 218 5.94 -6.38 12.18
CA ALA A 218 6.84 -6.92 11.14
C ALA A 218 7.92 -5.95 10.65
N GLY A 219 8.22 -4.89 11.41
CA GLY A 219 9.38 -4.02 11.18
C GLY A 219 9.45 -3.46 9.76
N ASP A 220 10.32 -4.02 8.93
CA ASP A 220 10.56 -3.56 7.56
C ASP A 220 9.38 -3.83 6.62
N PHE A 221 8.47 -4.77 6.95
CA PHE A 221 7.23 -4.92 6.20
C PHE A 221 6.29 -3.74 6.52
N TRP A 222 6.02 -2.92 5.51
CA TRP A 222 5.08 -1.81 5.63
C TRP A 222 3.66 -2.28 5.31
N PRO A 223 2.69 -2.12 6.22
CA PRO A 223 1.31 -2.52 5.95
C PRO A 223 0.67 -1.66 4.86
N TYR A 224 -0.24 -2.24 4.09
CA TYR A 224 -0.84 -1.60 2.92
C TYR A 224 -2.29 -2.02 2.69
N ASN A 225 -3.02 -1.17 1.98
CA ASN A 225 -4.34 -1.44 1.44
C ASN A 225 -4.24 -1.85 -0.02
N VAL A 226 -5.18 -2.69 -0.45
CA VAL A 226 -5.37 -3.11 -1.83
C VAL A 226 -6.69 -2.53 -2.30
N TYR A 227 -6.64 -1.78 -3.40
CA TYR A 227 -7.81 -1.26 -4.08
C TYR A 227 -7.95 -1.92 -5.43
N GLN A 228 -9.20 -2.13 -5.83
CA GLN A 228 -9.56 -2.60 -7.17
C GLN A 228 -10.49 -1.57 -7.81
N TYR A 229 -10.12 -1.11 -9.00
CA TYR A 229 -10.99 -0.27 -9.81
C TYR A 229 -12.28 -1.02 -10.17
N ASN A 230 -13.42 -0.35 -9.98
CA ASN A 230 -14.74 -0.83 -10.32
C ASN A 230 -15.32 -0.01 -11.49
N PRO A 231 -15.44 -0.58 -12.70
CA PRO A 231 -15.92 0.15 -13.88
C PRO A 231 -17.42 0.50 -13.85
N GLU A 232 -18.19 -0.04 -12.90
CA GLU A 232 -19.63 0.31 -12.75
C GLU A 232 -19.83 1.61 -11.97
N THR A 233 -18.92 1.90 -11.04
CA THR A 233 -18.94 3.10 -10.21
C THR A 233 -17.90 4.12 -10.63
N ASP A 234 -16.92 3.70 -11.44
CA ASP A 234 -15.78 4.50 -11.87
C ASP A 234 -14.94 4.92 -10.64
N GLU A 235 -14.72 3.99 -9.71
CA GLU A 235 -14.04 4.29 -8.43
C GLU A 235 -13.14 3.12 -8.01
N TYR A 236 -12.09 3.43 -7.24
CA TYR A 236 -11.26 2.41 -6.60
C TYR A 236 -11.90 1.95 -5.29
N GLU A 237 -12.22 0.67 -5.18
CA GLU A 237 -12.81 0.07 -3.99
C GLU A 237 -11.74 -0.62 -3.14
N ALA A 238 -11.70 -0.32 -1.83
CA ALA A 238 -10.83 -1.03 -0.90
C ALA A 238 -11.29 -2.50 -0.77
N VAL A 239 -10.50 -3.43 -1.28
CA VAL A 239 -10.83 -4.86 -1.27
C VAL A 239 -10.10 -5.61 -0.16
N PHE A 240 -8.86 -5.24 0.14
CA PHE A 240 -8.08 -5.85 1.22
C PHE A 240 -7.22 -4.85 1.98
N SER A 241 -6.81 -5.24 3.18
CA SER A 241 -5.76 -4.62 3.96
C SER A 241 -4.78 -5.72 4.40
N VAL A 242 -3.49 -5.42 4.40
CA VAL A 242 -2.43 -6.39 4.73
C VAL A 242 -1.50 -5.84 5.79
N ASP A 243 -1.29 -6.64 6.82
CA ASP A 243 -0.26 -6.44 7.85
C ASP A 243 0.51 -7.75 8.05
N ALA A 244 1.59 -7.71 8.82
CA ALA A 244 2.40 -8.88 9.12
C ALA A 244 2.92 -8.88 10.55
N TRP A 245 3.41 -10.04 10.98
CA TRP A 245 4.11 -10.20 12.24
C TRP A 245 5.40 -10.99 12.02
N ASP A 246 6.53 -10.35 12.31
CA ASP A 246 7.86 -10.95 12.33
C ASP A 246 8.20 -11.40 13.77
N ARG A 247 8.44 -12.70 13.92
CA ARG A 247 8.75 -13.33 15.20
C ARG A 247 10.07 -12.82 15.80
N GLU A 248 11.06 -12.47 14.97
CA GLU A 248 12.35 -11.99 15.47
C GLU A 248 12.23 -10.64 16.19
N LEU A 249 11.20 -9.85 15.84
CA LEU A 249 10.96 -8.53 16.40
C LEU A 249 10.06 -8.57 17.65
N ALA A 250 9.10 -9.50 17.68
CA ALA A 250 8.20 -9.66 18.81
C ALA A 250 7.71 -11.12 18.97
N ASP A 251 7.90 -11.71 20.14
CA ASP A 251 7.35 -13.04 20.47
C ASP A 251 5.87 -12.99 20.92
N THR A 252 5.36 -11.80 21.27
CA THR A 252 3.95 -11.57 21.65
C THR A 252 3.39 -10.31 21.01
N ASP A 253 2.08 -10.31 20.76
CA ASP A 253 1.36 -9.12 20.30
C ASP A 253 1.14 -8.10 21.44
N TYR A 254 0.39 -7.03 21.15
CA TYR A 254 0.09 -5.98 22.11
C TYR A 254 -0.83 -6.41 23.26
N ASP A 255 -1.61 -7.48 23.08
CA ASP A 255 -2.49 -8.07 24.09
C ASP A 255 -1.79 -9.20 24.88
N GLY A 256 -0.55 -9.54 24.52
CA GLY A 256 0.26 -10.58 25.13
C GLY A 256 -0.02 -11.99 24.61
N ASN A 257 -0.75 -12.12 23.49
CA ASN A 257 -0.91 -13.41 22.81
C ASN A 257 0.42 -13.80 22.16
N PRO A 258 0.80 -15.08 22.16
CA PRO A 258 2.05 -15.53 21.58
C PRO A 258 1.99 -15.55 20.05
N TYR A 259 3.16 -15.45 19.42
CA TYR A 259 3.33 -15.65 17.98
C TYR A 259 2.68 -16.97 17.50
N PRO A 260 1.85 -16.97 16.43
CA PRO A 260 1.18 -18.15 15.86
C PRO A 260 2.13 -19.15 15.15
N ALA A 261 3.00 -19.80 15.92
CA ALA A 261 4.02 -20.72 15.39
C ALA A 261 3.46 -21.97 14.68
N ASP A 262 2.19 -22.31 14.89
CA ASP A 262 1.50 -23.39 14.18
C ASP A 262 1.11 -23.03 12.74
N VAL A 263 1.00 -21.72 12.44
CA VAL A 263 0.77 -21.20 11.08
C VAL A 263 2.09 -21.07 10.31
N ASP A 264 3.17 -20.68 10.97
CA ASP A 264 4.53 -20.63 10.42
C ASP A 264 5.17 -22.03 10.32
N VAL A 265 4.54 -22.94 9.57
CA VAL A 265 4.91 -24.37 9.51
C VAL A 265 6.30 -24.63 8.94
N ASN A 266 6.84 -23.71 8.13
CA ASN A 266 8.20 -23.83 7.57
C ASN A 266 9.25 -23.11 8.43
N ASN A 267 8.83 -22.44 9.51
CA ASN A 267 9.68 -21.58 10.33
C ASN A 267 10.36 -20.49 9.45
N ASP A 268 9.56 -19.85 8.61
CA ASP A 268 9.92 -18.70 7.78
C ASP A 268 10.15 -17.44 8.66
N GLY A 269 9.65 -17.44 9.89
CA GLY A 269 9.82 -16.36 10.87
C GLY A 269 8.79 -15.23 10.74
N ILE A 270 7.89 -15.31 9.77
CA ILE A 270 6.91 -14.26 9.47
C ILE A 270 5.56 -14.86 9.06
N ILE A 271 4.48 -14.25 9.56
CA ILE A 271 3.09 -14.52 9.15
C ILE A 271 2.42 -13.21 8.70
N PHE A 272 1.31 -13.34 7.99
CA PHE A 272 0.58 -12.22 7.41
C PHE A 272 -0.89 -12.25 7.81
N TYR A 273 -1.50 -11.07 7.86
CA TYR A 273 -2.93 -10.88 8.03
C TYR A 273 -3.47 -10.29 6.74
N ILE A 274 -4.37 -11.01 6.07
CA ILE A 274 -5.06 -10.54 4.86
C ILE A 274 -6.52 -10.30 5.27
N MET A 275 -6.87 -9.02 5.38
CA MET A 275 -8.13 -8.56 5.96
C MET A 275 -9.03 -7.98 4.88
N PRO A 276 -10.36 -8.03 5.03
CA PRO A 276 -11.26 -7.22 4.19
C PRO A 276 -10.87 -5.73 4.24
N GLY A 277 -10.96 -5.04 3.10
CA GLY A 277 -10.59 -3.63 2.98
C GLY A 277 -11.29 -2.75 4.02
N GLY A 278 -10.51 -1.89 4.69
CA GLY A 278 -11.01 -0.97 5.72
C GLY A 278 -11.36 -1.62 7.07
N SER A 279 -11.01 -2.90 7.26
CA SER A 279 -11.13 -3.60 8.54
C SER A 279 -9.77 -4.01 9.08
N TYR A 280 -9.66 -4.11 10.40
CA TYR A 280 -8.47 -4.63 11.07
C TYR A 280 -8.85 -5.89 11.86
N ASP A 281 -8.29 -7.03 11.47
CA ASP A 281 -8.57 -8.36 11.99
C ASP A 281 -7.30 -9.23 11.96
N THR A 282 -6.87 -9.69 13.13
CA THR A 282 -5.69 -10.53 13.31
C THR A 282 -6.03 -11.97 13.72
N ASP A 283 -7.30 -12.38 13.65
CA ASP A 283 -7.75 -13.72 14.08
C ASP A 283 -7.42 -14.83 13.06
N HIS A 284 -7.07 -14.44 11.83
CA HIS A 284 -6.87 -15.36 10.71
C HIS A 284 -5.51 -15.16 10.03
N PRO A 285 -4.38 -15.39 10.75
CA PRO A 285 -3.06 -15.32 10.16
C PRO A 285 -2.85 -16.40 9.10
N VAL A 286 -2.02 -16.08 8.11
CA VAL A 286 -1.58 -16.99 7.04
C VAL A 286 -0.07 -17.08 6.98
N SER A 287 0.44 -18.21 6.50
CA SER A 287 1.88 -18.43 6.30
C SER A 287 2.43 -17.56 5.17
N LEU A 288 3.76 -17.36 5.14
CA LEU A 288 4.44 -16.68 4.02
C LEU A 288 4.09 -17.30 2.66
N ARG A 289 3.97 -18.62 2.58
CA ARG A 289 3.61 -19.32 1.35
C ARG A 289 2.19 -18.98 0.88
N GLU A 290 1.24 -18.95 1.81
CA GLU A 290 -0.15 -18.61 1.50
C GLU A 290 -0.28 -17.15 1.10
N TYR A 291 0.39 -16.25 1.81
CA TYR A 291 0.49 -14.83 1.44
C TYR A 291 1.01 -14.65 0.01
N LYS A 292 2.14 -15.29 -0.34
CA LYS A 292 2.70 -15.21 -1.71
C LYS A 292 1.72 -15.74 -2.75
N SER A 293 1.06 -16.87 -2.47
CA SER A 293 0.06 -17.44 -3.39
C SER A 293 -1.17 -16.52 -3.56
N TRP A 294 -1.60 -15.83 -2.51
CA TRP A 294 -2.68 -14.85 -2.57
C TRP A 294 -2.24 -13.61 -3.35
N TYR A 295 -1.04 -13.09 -3.06
CA TYR A 295 -0.48 -11.92 -3.73
C TYR A 295 -0.33 -12.15 -5.24
N ASP A 296 0.24 -13.29 -5.64
CA ASP A 296 0.33 -13.69 -7.05
C ASP A 296 -1.07 -13.82 -7.71
N SER A 297 -2.08 -14.23 -6.94
CA SER A 297 -3.45 -14.38 -7.45
C SER A 297 -4.15 -13.05 -7.71
N ILE A 298 -3.94 -12.04 -6.85
CA ILE A 298 -4.52 -10.70 -7.05
C ILE A 298 -3.80 -9.92 -8.15
N LEU A 299 -2.50 -10.13 -8.31
CA LEU A 299 -1.76 -9.58 -9.44
C LEU A 299 -2.20 -10.24 -10.75
N GLY A 300 -2.43 -11.55 -10.77
CA GLY A 300 -2.92 -12.23 -11.98
C GLY A 300 -2.00 -12.12 -13.19
N GLY A 301 -0.71 -11.82 -12.97
CA GLY A 301 0.26 -11.54 -14.04
C GLY A 301 0.26 -10.09 -14.54
N ALA A 302 -0.44 -9.18 -13.87
CA ALA A 302 -0.44 -7.75 -14.15
C ALA A 302 0.96 -7.14 -14.03
N SER A 303 1.19 -6.09 -14.81
CA SER A 303 2.42 -5.32 -14.78
C SER A 303 2.21 -4.02 -14.01
N GLU A 304 3.20 -3.67 -13.19
CA GLU A 304 3.24 -2.37 -12.54
C GLU A 304 3.30 -1.24 -13.59
N LEU A 305 2.43 -0.24 -13.44
CA LEU A 305 2.41 0.95 -14.27
C LEU A 305 3.53 1.91 -13.85
N LYS A 306 4.21 2.50 -14.84
CA LYS A 306 5.22 3.54 -14.60
C LYS A 306 4.61 4.91 -14.84
N VAL A 307 3.95 5.43 -13.81
CA VAL A 307 3.28 6.73 -13.83
C VAL A 307 4.31 7.85 -14.02
N PRO A 308 4.17 8.71 -15.04
CA PRO A 308 5.16 9.73 -15.38
C PRO A 308 4.98 10.99 -14.53
N PHE A 309 5.20 10.87 -13.22
CA PHE A 309 5.10 12.00 -12.29
C PHE A 309 6.07 13.14 -12.64
N GLN A 310 5.58 14.36 -12.46
CA GLN A 310 6.36 15.59 -12.57
C GLN A 310 6.07 16.53 -11.40
N ASP A 311 7.06 17.35 -11.05
CA ASP A 311 6.95 18.31 -9.96
C ASP A 311 5.80 19.32 -10.20
N LEU A 312 5.11 19.70 -9.13
CA LEU A 312 4.00 20.66 -9.14
C LEU A 312 4.53 22.09 -9.26
N THR A 313 5.04 22.43 -10.44
CA THR A 313 5.59 23.74 -10.78
C THR A 313 4.69 24.46 -11.77
N GLU A 314 4.74 25.80 -11.80
CA GLU A 314 3.97 26.57 -12.78
C GLU A 314 4.27 26.18 -14.23
N ASP A 315 5.53 25.86 -14.55
CA ASP A 315 5.93 25.46 -15.90
C ASP A 315 5.32 24.11 -16.29
N ASN A 316 5.34 23.13 -15.38
CA ASN A 316 4.72 21.82 -15.61
C ASN A 316 3.19 21.93 -15.71
N ILE A 317 2.56 22.75 -14.87
CA ILE A 317 1.11 23.03 -14.93
C ILE A 317 0.74 23.67 -16.27
N ARG A 318 1.53 24.64 -16.76
CA ARG A 318 1.34 25.24 -18.10
C ARG A 318 1.56 24.23 -19.24
N GLY A 319 2.33 23.18 -18.99
CA GLY A 319 2.66 22.14 -19.96
C GLY A 319 1.54 21.16 -20.26
N VAL A 320 0.55 21.01 -19.38
CA VAL A 320 -0.62 20.13 -19.54
C VAL A 320 -1.48 20.59 -20.71
N GLN A 321 -1.53 19.79 -21.78
CA GLN A 321 -2.13 20.12 -23.09
C GLN A 321 -2.68 18.90 -23.80
#